data_AF-A0A1C6LIZ9-F1
#
_entry.id   AF-A0A1C6LIZ9-F1
#
_cell.length_a   1.000
_cell.length_b   1.000
_cell.length_c   1.000
_cell.angle_alpha   90.00
_cell.angle_beta   90.00
_cell.angle_gamma   90.00
#
_symmetry.space_group_name_H-M   'P 1'
#
loop_
_entity.id
_entity.type
_entity.pdbx_description
1 polymer ?
#
loop_
_entity_poly.entity_id
_entity_poly.type
_entity_poly.pdbx_seq_one_letter_code
_entity_poly.pdbx_strand_id
1 'polypeptide(L)'
;MLDIGYSLSRRFPDPPQTDYRTADVRALRHDLFSGDVYLADTEADRELSTAWGWLPVLDFAWALCDTVELLDAGPPPASGRGGVSPGGTSPGFAGEVPPRRSQGEKPGEVPPGSRAAGPRYAEVDFTESTDRMRFERRFGWVDITADWSARGEPPLTFQHTELRREARDFLHDLLADLTDMHEGLADNPVVWTLRARFPRV
;
A
#
# COMPACT_ATOMS: atom_id res chain seq x y z
N MET A 1 17.19 -9.30 1.04
CA MET A 1 16.67 -8.90 -0.29
C MET A 1 15.26 -9.42 -0.43
N LEU A 2 14.34 -8.54 -0.86
CA LEU A 2 12.95 -8.89 -1.17
C LEU A 2 12.88 -9.57 -2.53
N ASP A 3 12.19 -10.71 -2.58
CA ASP A 3 11.75 -11.36 -3.82
C ASP A 3 10.23 -11.51 -3.78
N ILE A 4 9.57 -11.24 -4.91
CA ILE A 4 8.12 -11.37 -5.05
C ILE A 4 7.85 -12.26 -6.25
N GLY A 5 7.10 -13.33 -6.04
CA GLY A 5 6.74 -14.22 -7.14
C GLY A 5 5.33 -14.76 -7.02
N TYR A 6 4.99 -15.59 -8.00
CA TYR A 6 3.63 -16.11 -8.17
C TYR A 6 3.63 -17.52 -8.75
N SER A 7 2.48 -18.17 -8.63
CA SER A 7 2.20 -19.45 -9.28
C SER A 7 0.74 -19.47 -9.75
N LEU A 8 0.49 -19.72 -11.03
CA LEU A 8 -0.87 -19.85 -11.55
C LEU A 8 -1.47 -21.20 -11.19
N SER A 9 -2.71 -21.17 -10.74
CA SER A 9 -3.44 -22.36 -10.29
C SER A 9 -4.13 -23.04 -11.45
N ARG A 10 -3.87 -24.34 -11.61
CA ARG A 10 -4.62 -25.20 -12.54
C ARG A 10 -5.99 -25.61 -12.00
N ARG A 11 -6.30 -25.30 -10.74
CA ARG A 11 -7.57 -25.67 -10.09
C ARG A 11 -8.70 -24.74 -10.51
N PHE A 12 -8.36 -23.48 -10.82
CA PHE A 12 -9.29 -22.45 -11.24
C PHE A 12 -8.81 -21.89 -12.58
N PRO A 13 -8.89 -22.69 -13.67
CA PRO A 13 -8.47 -22.23 -14.98
C PRO A 13 -9.41 -21.14 -15.47
N ASP A 14 -8.85 -20.24 -16.29
CA ASP A 14 -9.63 -19.23 -16.99
C ASP A 14 -10.73 -19.89 -17.85
N PRO A 15 -11.88 -19.23 -18.06
CA PRO A 15 -12.94 -19.76 -18.91
C PRO A 15 -12.40 -20.06 -20.34
N PRO A 16 -12.78 -21.20 -20.95
CA PRO A 16 -12.15 -21.68 -22.20
C PRO A 16 -12.42 -20.81 -23.44
N GLN A 17 -13.33 -19.84 -23.36
CA GLN A 17 -13.68 -18.92 -24.45
C GLN A 17 -13.31 -17.47 -24.10
N THR A 18 -12.40 -17.27 -23.15
CA THR A 18 -11.97 -15.94 -22.74
C THR A 18 -11.26 -15.23 -23.88
N ASP A 19 -11.82 -14.09 -24.32
CA ASP A 19 -11.14 -13.17 -25.21
C ASP A 19 -10.32 -12.16 -24.39
N TYR A 20 -9.03 -12.47 -24.21
CA TYR A 20 -8.12 -11.64 -23.41
C TYR A 20 -7.90 -10.24 -23.97
N ARG A 21 -8.13 -10.03 -25.28
CA ARG A 21 -8.00 -8.72 -25.92
C ARG A 21 -9.07 -7.75 -25.45
N THR A 22 -10.27 -8.26 -25.20
CA THR A 22 -11.46 -7.47 -24.87
C THR A 22 -11.95 -7.65 -23.43
N ALA A 23 -11.31 -8.56 -22.67
CA ALA A 23 -11.55 -8.74 -21.24
C ALA A 23 -11.53 -7.39 -20.50
N ASP A 24 -12.59 -7.13 -19.74
CA ASP A 24 -12.73 -5.88 -19.02
C ASP A 24 -11.85 -5.86 -17.76
N VAL A 25 -11.78 -4.67 -17.12
CA VAL A 25 -10.98 -4.48 -15.90
C VAL A 25 -11.43 -5.44 -14.80
N ARG A 26 -12.73 -5.70 -14.67
CA ARG A 26 -13.25 -6.56 -13.60
C ARG A 26 -12.75 -7.99 -13.80
N ALA A 27 -12.85 -8.52 -15.01
CA ALA A 27 -12.41 -9.87 -15.34
C ALA A 27 -10.90 -10.03 -15.07
N LEU A 28 -10.09 -9.09 -15.55
CA LEU A 28 -8.63 -9.09 -15.33
C LEU A 28 -8.25 -8.97 -13.84
N ARG A 29 -9.07 -8.30 -13.02
CA ARG A 29 -8.81 -8.08 -11.60
C ARG A 29 -9.41 -9.15 -10.69
N HIS A 30 -10.40 -9.90 -11.12
CA HIS A 30 -11.12 -10.76 -10.15
C HIS A 30 -11.43 -12.15 -10.68
N ASP A 31 -11.57 -12.31 -11.99
CA ASP A 31 -12.12 -13.55 -12.56
C ASP A 31 -11.06 -14.38 -13.30
N LEU A 32 -9.89 -13.80 -13.59
CA LEU A 32 -8.82 -14.42 -14.39
C LEU A 32 -7.51 -14.52 -13.61
N PHE A 33 -6.64 -15.43 -14.05
CA PHE A 33 -5.27 -15.61 -13.54
C PHE A 33 -5.20 -15.95 -12.05
N SER A 34 -6.12 -16.81 -11.62
CA SER A 34 -6.16 -17.33 -10.25
C SER A 34 -4.91 -18.13 -9.92
N GLY A 35 -4.37 -17.93 -8.72
CA GLY A 35 -3.09 -18.48 -8.35
C GLY A 35 -2.73 -18.24 -6.89
N ASP A 36 -1.44 -18.15 -6.66
CA ASP A 36 -0.80 -17.85 -5.39
C ASP A 36 0.31 -16.84 -5.58
N VAL A 37 0.59 -16.08 -4.52
CA VAL A 37 1.72 -15.15 -4.46
C VAL A 37 2.56 -15.44 -3.23
N TYR A 38 3.85 -15.12 -3.33
CA TYR A 38 4.78 -15.23 -2.23
C TYR A 38 5.70 -14.02 -2.18
N LEU A 39 6.01 -13.59 -0.96
CA LEU A 39 6.98 -12.54 -0.64
C LEU A 39 8.06 -13.18 0.23
N ALA A 40 9.30 -13.18 -0.25
CA ALA A 40 10.42 -13.79 0.43
C ALA A 40 11.47 -12.76 0.83
N ASP A 41 11.96 -12.84 2.06
CA ASP A 41 13.26 -12.31 2.46
C ASP A 41 14.30 -13.40 2.24
N THR A 42 15.03 -13.30 1.14
CA THR A 42 16.03 -14.31 0.75
C THR A 42 17.28 -14.29 1.62
N GLU A 43 17.50 -13.21 2.40
CA GLU A 43 18.63 -13.13 3.33
C GLU A 43 18.28 -13.73 4.68
N ALA A 44 17.07 -13.46 5.16
CA ALA A 44 16.59 -14.01 6.42
C ALA A 44 15.99 -15.42 6.31
N ASP A 45 15.85 -15.95 5.09
CA ASP A 45 15.20 -17.24 4.76
C ASP A 45 13.77 -17.30 5.33
N ARG A 46 12.98 -16.25 5.05
CA ARG A 46 11.59 -16.11 5.51
C ARG A 46 10.67 -15.83 4.34
N GLU A 47 9.49 -16.44 4.35
CA GLU A 47 8.52 -16.31 3.27
C GLU A 47 7.10 -16.11 3.82
N LEU A 48 6.34 -15.23 3.18
CA LEU A 48 4.89 -15.15 3.30
C LEU A 48 4.26 -15.64 2.00
N SER A 49 3.48 -16.72 2.05
CA SER A 49 2.82 -17.31 0.89
C SER A 49 1.33 -17.45 1.15
N THR A 50 0.49 -17.23 0.13
CA THR A 50 -0.97 -17.41 0.26
C THR A 50 -1.35 -18.89 0.27
N ALA A 51 -0.81 -19.69 -0.65
CA ALA A 51 -1.10 -21.13 -0.81
C ALA A 51 -2.61 -21.50 -0.85
N TRP A 52 -3.46 -20.58 -1.31
CA TRP A 52 -4.90 -20.73 -1.48
C TRP A 52 -5.28 -21.24 -2.87
N GLY A 53 -4.55 -20.79 -3.89
CA GLY A 53 -4.71 -21.16 -5.29
C GLY A 53 -5.85 -20.46 -6.03
N TRP A 54 -6.60 -19.56 -5.39
CA TRP A 54 -7.69 -18.79 -6.03
C TRP A 54 -7.42 -17.29 -6.11
N LEU A 55 -6.26 -16.82 -5.62
CA LEU A 55 -5.93 -15.41 -5.59
C LEU A 55 -5.77 -14.86 -7.04
N PRO A 56 -6.49 -13.80 -7.45
CA PRO A 56 -6.24 -13.17 -8.74
C PRO A 56 -4.86 -12.50 -8.73
N VAL A 57 -3.87 -13.12 -9.37
CA VAL A 57 -2.46 -12.71 -9.23
C VAL A 57 -2.21 -11.31 -9.82
N LEU A 58 -2.87 -10.99 -10.94
CA LEU A 58 -2.77 -9.67 -11.58
C LEU A 58 -3.37 -8.56 -10.69
N ASP A 59 -4.44 -8.87 -9.98
CA ASP A 59 -5.05 -7.96 -9.01
C ASP A 59 -4.11 -7.65 -7.87
N PHE A 60 -3.47 -8.68 -7.32
CA PHE A 60 -2.48 -8.52 -6.27
C PHE A 60 -1.32 -7.63 -6.75
N ALA A 61 -0.75 -7.90 -7.92
CA ALA A 61 0.35 -7.10 -8.49
C ALA A 61 -0.05 -5.62 -8.66
N TRP A 62 -1.26 -5.38 -9.15
CA TRP A 62 -1.81 -4.03 -9.28
C TRP A 62 -2.00 -3.38 -7.90
N ALA A 63 -2.71 -4.04 -6.98
CA ALA A 63 -2.99 -3.53 -5.63
C ALA A 63 -1.71 -3.25 -4.83
N LEU A 64 -0.67 -4.06 -5.02
CA LEU A 64 0.64 -3.84 -4.43
C LEU A 64 1.28 -2.54 -4.96
N CYS A 65 1.25 -2.30 -6.28
CA CYS A 65 1.75 -1.06 -6.85
C CYS A 65 0.97 0.17 -6.34
N ASP A 66 -0.37 0.09 -6.29
CA ASP A 66 -1.22 1.15 -5.72
C ASP A 66 -0.87 1.42 -4.24
N THR A 67 -0.69 0.35 -3.47
CA THR A 67 -0.30 0.41 -2.05
C THR A 67 1.05 1.12 -1.87
N VAL A 68 2.06 0.78 -2.67
CA VAL A 68 3.37 1.40 -2.55
C VAL A 68 3.33 2.88 -2.94
N GLU A 69 2.57 3.27 -3.96
CA GLU A 69 2.36 4.68 -4.30
C GLU A 69 1.67 5.45 -3.17
N LEU A 70 0.69 4.83 -2.50
CA LEU A 70 0.04 5.41 -1.33
C LEU A 70 1.03 5.61 -0.16
N LEU A 71 1.94 4.66 0.05
CA LEU A 71 3.00 4.78 1.05
C LEU A 71 4.02 5.89 0.71
N ASP A 72 4.17 6.23 -0.57
CA ASP A 72 4.99 7.35 -1.05
C ASP A 72 4.32 8.72 -0.83
N ALA A 73 3.02 8.84 -1.14
CA ALA A 73 2.27 10.09 -1.36
C ALA A 73 2.23 11.12 -0.20
N GLY A 74 2.84 10.86 0.96
CA GLY A 74 2.77 11.78 2.10
C GLY A 74 1.47 11.60 2.88
N PRO A 75 1.38 12.07 4.14
CA PRO A 75 0.07 12.41 4.66
C PRO A 75 -0.54 13.48 3.73
N PRO A 76 -1.85 13.46 3.44
CA PRO A 76 -2.49 14.59 2.78
C PRO A 76 -2.13 15.87 3.57
N PRO A 77 -1.91 17.02 2.91
CA PRO A 77 -1.68 18.26 3.64
C PRO A 77 -2.85 18.43 4.61
N ALA A 78 -2.54 18.47 5.91
CA ALA A 78 -3.53 18.74 6.93
C ALA A 78 -4.32 19.95 6.45
N SER A 79 -5.61 19.73 6.17
CA SER A 79 -6.50 20.79 5.74
C SER A 79 -6.59 21.75 6.91
N GLY A 80 -5.70 22.75 6.91
CA GLY A 80 -5.73 23.84 7.85
C GLY A 80 -7.05 24.55 7.61
N ARG A 81 -8.07 24.19 8.37
CA ARG A 81 -9.21 25.06 8.63
C ARG A 81 -8.65 26.25 9.41
N GLY A 82 -8.00 27.16 8.68
CA GLY A 82 -7.83 28.54 9.09
C GLY A 82 -9.22 29.14 9.13
N GLY A 83 -9.88 29.02 10.28
CA GLY A 83 -11.04 29.83 10.59
C GLY A 83 -10.60 31.29 10.58
N VAL A 84 -10.86 31.98 9.48
CA VAL A 84 -10.78 33.44 9.41
C VAL A 84 -12.03 33.96 10.11
N SER A 85 -11.89 34.27 11.40
CA SER A 85 -12.84 35.16 12.09
C SER A 85 -12.54 36.60 11.68
N PRO A 86 -13.49 37.37 11.12
CA PRO A 86 -13.29 38.79 10.90
C PRO A 86 -13.47 39.53 12.22
N GLY A 87 -12.53 40.45 12.48
CA GLY A 87 -12.49 41.29 13.67
C GLY A 87 -13.62 42.32 13.73
N GLY A 88 -13.99 42.66 14.97
CA GLY A 88 -14.76 43.84 15.33
C GLY A 88 -14.12 44.47 16.58
N THR A 89 -13.94 45.78 16.53
CA THR A 89 -12.98 46.57 17.32
C THR A 89 -13.68 47.37 18.44
N SER A 90 -13.13 47.30 19.68
CA SER A 90 -13.03 48.37 20.73
C SER A 90 -14.29 48.89 21.49
N PRO A 91 -14.14 49.72 22.57
CA PRO A 91 -13.20 49.66 23.73
C PRO A 91 -13.85 50.00 25.12
N GLY A 92 -13.11 49.72 26.21
CA GLY A 92 -13.01 50.59 27.42
C GLY A 92 -13.84 50.24 28.67
N PHE A 93 -13.17 49.92 29.79
CA PHE A 93 -13.07 50.79 30.99
C PHE A 93 -12.19 50.14 32.10
N ALA A 94 -11.61 51.00 32.92
CA ALA A 94 -10.60 50.74 33.94
C ALA A 94 -11.13 50.10 35.25
N GLY A 95 -10.23 49.45 36.00
CA GLY A 95 -10.44 49.18 37.42
C GLY A 95 -9.59 48.07 38.03
N GLU A 96 -8.53 48.46 38.73
CA GLU A 96 -8.05 47.87 39.99
C GLU A 96 -7.20 46.57 40.02
N VAL A 97 -6.24 46.60 40.94
CA VAL A 97 -5.18 45.64 41.35
C VAL A 97 -5.11 45.78 42.90
N PRO A 98 -4.67 44.84 43.79
CA PRO A 98 -4.07 43.47 43.71
C PRO A 98 -4.73 42.49 44.77
N PRO A 99 -4.09 41.46 45.42
CA PRO A 99 -2.83 40.70 45.20
C PRO A 99 -2.90 39.14 45.28
N ARG A 100 -1.85 38.52 44.69
CA ARG A 100 -1.08 37.29 45.03
C ARG A 100 -1.77 35.98 45.48
N ARG A 101 -1.49 34.89 44.75
CA ARG A 101 -0.96 33.58 45.22
C ARG A 101 -0.72 32.67 43.99
N SER A 102 0.53 32.36 43.65
CA SER A 102 1.29 31.12 43.94
C SER A 102 0.90 29.90 43.09
N GLN A 103 1.92 29.44 42.35
CA GLN A 103 2.17 28.09 41.81
C GLN A 103 1.35 27.59 40.61
N GLY A 104 2.10 27.13 39.61
CA GLY A 104 1.63 26.54 38.37
C GLY A 104 2.80 26.32 37.42
N GLU A 105 3.47 25.19 37.63
CA GLU A 105 4.58 24.62 36.86
C GLU A 105 4.38 24.77 35.33
N LYS A 106 5.37 25.32 34.62
CA LYS A 106 5.42 25.27 33.15
C LYS A 106 5.84 23.86 32.74
N PRO A 107 5.05 23.09 31.98
CA PRO A 107 5.58 21.93 31.29
C PRO A 107 6.57 22.41 30.24
N GLY A 108 7.74 21.78 30.22
CA GLY A 108 8.84 22.08 29.32
C GLY A 108 8.38 22.16 27.86
N GLU A 109 8.81 23.24 27.23
CA GLU A 109 8.72 23.47 25.80
C GLU A 109 9.39 22.31 25.07
N VAL A 110 8.59 21.48 24.40
CA VAL A 110 9.08 20.45 23.50
C VAL A 110 9.72 21.17 22.31
N PRO A 111 10.98 20.89 21.93
CA PRO A 111 11.61 21.54 20.79
C PRO A 111 10.77 21.29 19.52
N PRO A 112 10.43 22.31 18.72
CA PRO A 112 9.75 22.12 17.45
C PRO A 112 10.77 21.61 16.42
N GLY A 113 11.08 20.32 16.49
CA GLY A 113 12.24 19.78 15.79
C GLY A 113 12.25 18.27 15.65
N SER A 114 11.10 17.65 15.35
CA SER A 114 11.02 16.41 14.56
C SER A 114 9.54 16.09 14.33
N ARG A 115 9.01 16.52 13.17
CA ARG A 115 7.82 15.88 12.61
C ARG A 115 8.26 14.49 12.15
N ALA A 116 8.40 13.55 13.08
CA ALA A 116 8.44 12.15 12.73
C ALA A 116 7.14 11.88 11.96
N ALA A 117 7.25 11.65 10.66
CA ALA A 117 6.11 11.27 9.86
C ALA A 117 5.48 10.05 10.55
N GLY A 118 4.22 10.18 10.97
CA GLY A 118 3.51 9.08 11.61
C GLY A 118 3.55 7.81 10.73
N PRO A 119 3.45 6.61 11.32
CA PRO A 119 3.39 5.37 10.55
C PRO A 119 2.29 5.46 9.49
N ARG A 120 2.60 5.04 8.26
CA ARG A 120 1.61 4.99 7.17
C ARG A 120 1.14 3.56 6.99
N TYR A 121 -0.16 3.40 6.83
CA TYR A 121 -0.82 2.10 6.72
C TYR A 121 -1.46 2.00 5.33
N ALA A 122 -1.26 0.86 4.69
CA ALA A 122 -1.97 0.46 3.47
C ALA A 122 -2.28 -1.04 3.58
N GLU A 123 -3.43 -1.45 3.03
CA GLU A 123 -3.89 -2.84 3.08
C GLU A 123 -4.20 -3.31 1.66
N VAL A 124 -3.86 -4.56 1.37
CA VAL A 124 -4.38 -5.31 0.23
C VAL A 124 -5.48 -6.22 0.77
N ASP A 125 -6.71 -5.98 0.32
CA ASP A 125 -7.88 -6.81 0.59
C ASP A 125 -8.02 -7.87 -0.51
N PHE A 126 -8.33 -9.11 -0.14
CA PHE A 126 -8.55 -10.20 -1.08
C PHE A 126 -10.05 -10.41 -1.30
N THR A 127 -10.54 -10.30 -2.54
CA THR A 127 -11.98 -10.24 -2.86
C THR A 127 -12.82 -11.41 -2.34
N GLU A 128 -12.22 -12.57 -2.07
CA GLU A 128 -12.90 -13.77 -1.57
C GLU A 128 -12.47 -14.19 -0.14
N SER A 129 -11.64 -13.41 0.54
CA SER A 129 -11.28 -13.63 1.95
C SER A 129 -11.45 -12.37 2.81
N THR A 130 -11.61 -12.56 4.12
CA THR A 130 -11.46 -11.48 5.11
C THR A 130 -10.01 -11.21 5.48
N ASP A 131 -9.10 -12.05 5.00
CA ASP A 131 -7.67 -11.92 5.24
C ASP A 131 -7.11 -10.66 4.59
N ARG A 132 -6.13 -10.04 5.24
CA ARG A 132 -5.45 -8.84 4.75
C ARG A 132 -3.95 -8.96 4.81
N MET A 133 -3.29 -8.37 3.82
CA MET A 133 -1.87 -8.05 3.89
C MET A 133 -1.72 -6.57 4.23
N ARG A 134 -1.04 -6.27 5.34
CA ARG A 134 -0.83 -4.91 5.83
C ARG A 134 0.60 -4.46 5.63
N PHE A 135 0.74 -3.21 5.20
CA PHE A 135 2.01 -2.55 4.97
C PHE A 135 2.11 -1.32 5.88
N GLU A 136 3.09 -1.32 6.77
CA GLU A 136 3.36 -0.21 7.69
C GLU A 136 4.69 0.45 7.37
N ARG A 137 4.66 1.70 6.88
CA ARG A 137 5.89 2.45 6.60
C ARG A 137 6.36 3.24 7.81
N ARG A 138 7.62 3.04 8.21
CA ARG A 138 8.29 3.76 9.31
C ARG A 138 9.74 4.11 8.92
N PHE A 139 10.11 5.39 8.98
CA PHE A 139 11.50 5.85 8.74
C PHE A 139 12.16 5.33 7.45
N GLY A 140 11.40 5.18 6.37
CA GLY A 140 11.92 4.67 5.09
C GLY A 140 11.89 3.14 4.95
N TRP A 141 11.56 2.42 6.01
CA TRP A 141 11.31 0.98 6.02
C TRP A 141 9.81 0.69 5.92
N VAL A 142 9.47 -0.51 5.47
CA VAL A 142 8.10 -1.03 5.43
C VAL A 142 8.06 -2.39 6.12
N ASP A 143 7.19 -2.51 7.11
CA ASP A 143 6.84 -3.78 7.76
C ASP A 143 5.63 -4.38 7.05
N ILE A 144 5.76 -5.63 6.61
CA ILE A 144 4.72 -6.39 5.91
C ILE A 144 4.22 -7.49 6.84
N THR A 145 2.91 -7.52 7.09
CA THR A 145 2.25 -8.56 7.88
C THR A 145 1.05 -9.11 7.12
N ALA A 146 0.69 -10.35 7.42
CA ALA A 146 -0.44 -11.03 6.79
C ALA A 146 -1.31 -11.70 7.85
N ASP A 147 -2.63 -11.61 7.73
CA ASP A 147 -3.55 -12.18 8.72
C ASP A 147 -3.46 -13.71 8.83
N TRP A 148 -3.01 -14.38 7.76
CA TRP A 148 -2.79 -15.82 7.74
C TRP A 148 -1.39 -16.26 8.21
N SER A 149 -0.50 -15.31 8.54
CA SER A 149 0.80 -15.63 9.16
C SER A 149 0.60 -16.18 10.57
N ALA A 150 1.52 -17.02 11.05
CA ALA A 150 1.36 -17.59 12.38
C ALA A 150 1.43 -16.47 13.43
N ARG A 151 0.53 -16.53 14.42
CA ARG A 151 0.41 -15.47 15.41
C ARG A 151 1.72 -15.28 16.18
N GLY A 152 2.30 -14.08 16.09
CA GLY A 152 3.57 -13.74 16.73
C GLY A 152 4.79 -13.89 15.83
N GLU A 153 4.63 -14.27 14.57
CA GLU A 153 5.69 -14.12 13.59
C GLU A 153 6.04 -12.63 13.41
N PRO A 154 7.33 -12.27 13.39
CA PRO A 154 7.73 -10.90 13.13
C PRO A 154 7.31 -10.47 11.71
N PRO A 155 7.09 -9.18 11.44
CA PRO A 155 6.87 -8.72 10.06
C PRO A 155 8.08 -9.05 9.17
N LEU A 156 7.86 -9.09 7.86
CA LEU A 156 8.96 -8.93 6.91
C LEU A 156 9.27 -7.44 6.80
N THR A 157 10.53 -7.04 6.96
CA THR A 157 10.92 -5.62 7.02
C THR A 157 11.91 -5.31 5.91
N PHE A 158 11.54 -4.41 5.01
CA PHE A 158 12.37 -4.03 3.86
C PHE A 158 12.46 -2.51 3.67
N GLN A 159 13.42 -2.07 2.88
CA GLN A 159 13.48 -0.67 2.46
C GLN A 159 12.28 -0.35 1.58
N HIS A 160 11.63 0.79 1.81
CA HIS A 160 10.51 1.24 0.97
C HIS A 160 10.91 1.36 -0.51
N THR A 161 12.14 1.78 -0.78
CA THR A 161 12.66 1.89 -2.15
C THR A 161 12.84 0.53 -2.82
N GLU A 162 13.19 -0.49 -2.04
CA GLU A 162 13.29 -1.88 -2.49
C GLU A 162 11.90 -2.43 -2.78
N LEU A 163 10.96 -2.31 -1.84
CA LEU A 163 9.56 -2.72 -2.05
C LEU A 163 8.95 -2.07 -3.30
N ARG A 164 9.21 -0.78 -3.53
CA ARG A 164 8.74 -0.07 -4.74
C ARG A 164 9.35 -0.60 -6.02
N ARG A 165 10.63 -0.97 -6.00
CA ARG A 165 11.31 -1.54 -7.15
C ARG A 165 10.74 -2.92 -7.44
N GLU A 166 10.76 -3.81 -6.44
CA GLU A 166 10.32 -5.20 -6.60
C GLU A 166 8.84 -5.30 -6.96
N ALA A 167 7.96 -4.46 -6.39
CA ALA A 167 6.55 -4.44 -6.77
C ALA A 167 6.33 -4.12 -8.25
N ARG A 168 7.12 -3.20 -8.81
CA ARG A 168 7.03 -2.83 -10.22
C ARG A 168 7.68 -3.87 -11.12
N ASP A 169 8.84 -4.39 -10.73
CA ASP A 169 9.49 -5.49 -11.45
C ASP A 169 8.56 -6.70 -11.53
N PHE A 170 7.96 -7.10 -10.39
CA PHE A 170 6.96 -8.16 -10.32
C PHE A 170 5.76 -7.93 -11.24
N LEU A 171 5.17 -6.74 -11.26
CA LEU A 171 4.05 -6.44 -12.16
C LEU A 171 4.45 -6.59 -13.64
N HIS A 172 5.64 -6.12 -14.03
CA HIS A 172 6.11 -6.21 -15.41
C HIS A 172 6.44 -7.65 -15.81
N ASP A 173 7.09 -8.40 -14.93
CA ASP A 173 7.46 -9.79 -15.19
C ASP A 173 6.19 -10.66 -15.27
N LEU A 174 5.23 -10.49 -14.35
CA LEU A 174 3.91 -11.12 -14.44
C LEU A 174 3.18 -10.77 -15.74
N LEU A 175 3.12 -9.48 -16.10
CA LEU A 175 2.46 -9.07 -17.33
C LEU A 175 3.17 -9.61 -18.57
N ALA A 176 4.50 -9.76 -18.56
CA ALA A 176 5.24 -10.35 -19.67
C ALA A 176 4.83 -11.82 -19.84
N ASP A 177 4.91 -12.60 -18.76
CA ASP A 177 4.53 -14.01 -18.75
C ASP A 177 3.08 -14.23 -19.17
N LEU A 178 2.14 -13.44 -18.61
CA LEU A 178 0.73 -13.52 -18.99
C LEU A 178 0.54 -13.18 -20.48
N THR A 179 1.21 -12.14 -20.99
CA THR A 179 1.07 -11.80 -22.42
C THR A 179 1.68 -12.83 -23.36
N ASP A 180 2.71 -13.56 -22.91
CA ASP A 180 3.31 -14.64 -23.68
C ASP A 180 2.44 -15.90 -23.66
N MET A 181 1.76 -16.18 -22.55
CA MET A 181 0.85 -17.31 -22.41
C MET A 181 -0.51 -17.10 -23.10
N HIS A 182 -0.98 -15.86 -23.19
CA HIS A 182 -2.35 -15.53 -23.60
C HIS A 182 -2.38 -14.63 -24.84
N GLU A 183 -2.75 -15.22 -25.97
CA GLU A 183 -2.91 -14.49 -27.23
C GLU A 183 -3.91 -13.33 -27.09
N GLY A 184 -3.56 -12.17 -27.65
CA GLY A 184 -4.41 -10.97 -27.62
C GLY A 184 -4.36 -10.18 -26.31
N LEU A 185 -3.86 -10.73 -25.20
CA LEU A 185 -3.74 -10.00 -23.93
C LEU A 185 -2.82 -8.77 -24.06
N ALA A 186 -1.75 -8.89 -24.86
CA ALA A 186 -0.83 -7.79 -25.13
C ALA A 186 -1.49 -6.60 -25.83
N ASP A 187 -2.62 -6.81 -26.50
CA ASP A 187 -3.41 -5.77 -27.18
C ASP A 187 -4.52 -5.18 -26.29
N ASN A 188 -4.65 -5.65 -25.04
CA ASN A 188 -5.68 -5.18 -24.13
C ASN A 188 -5.32 -3.78 -23.59
N PRO A 189 -6.22 -2.78 -23.70
CA PRO A 189 -5.96 -1.41 -23.24
C PRO A 189 -5.72 -1.30 -21.72
N VAL A 190 -6.25 -2.22 -20.92
CA VAL A 190 -6.01 -2.27 -19.47
C VAL A 190 -4.54 -2.61 -19.20
N VAL A 191 -3.97 -3.58 -19.93
CA VAL A 191 -2.55 -3.95 -19.83
C VAL A 191 -1.65 -2.78 -20.22
N TRP A 192 -2.00 -2.04 -21.29
CA TRP A 192 -1.27 -0.83 -21.69
C TRP A 192 -1.31 0.24 -20.60
N THR A 193 -2.50 0.47 -20.04
CA THR A 193 -2.71 1.45 -18.97
C THR A 193 -1.87 1.10 -17.74
N LEU A 194 -1.82 -0.18 -17.36
CA LEU A 194 -1.01 -0.64 -16.24
C LEU A 194 0.49 -0.42 -16.47
N ARG A 195 1.02 -0.87 -17.62
CA ARG A 195 2.44 -0.71 -17.97
C ARG A 195 2.85 0.77 -18.02
N ALA A 196 1.96 1.64 -18.52
CA ALA A 196 2.19 3.08 -18.58
C ALA A 196 2.11 3.75 -17.21
N ARG A 197 1.17 3.33 -16.35
CA ARG A 197 0.99 3.89 -15.01
C ARG A 197 2.14 3.54 -14.09
N PHE A 198 2.62 2.30 -14.15
CA PHE A 198 3.66 1.78 -13.26
C PHE A 198 4.92 1.44 -14.06
N PRO A 199 5.72 2.41 -14.52
CA PRO A 199 6.92 2.13 -15.29
C PRO A 199 7.98 1.41 -14.46
N ARG A 200 8.71 0.50 -15.09
CA ARG A 200 9.86 -0.21 -14.50
C ARG A 200 10.92 0.80 -14.00
N VAL A 201 11.57 0.50 -12.88
CA VAL A 201 12.50 1.39 -12.17
C VAL A 201 13.94 0.96 -12.38
#